data_AF-A0A349B089-F1
#
_entry.id   AF-A0A349B089-F1
#
_cell.length_a   1.000
_cell.length_b   1.000
_cell.length_c   1.000
_cell.angle_alpha   90.00
_cell.angle_beta   90.00
_cell.angle_gamma   90.00
#
_symmetry.space_group_name_H-M   'P 1'
#
loop_
_entity.id
_entity.type
_entity.pdbx_description
1 polymer ?
#
loop_
_entity_poly.entity_id
_entity_poly.type
_entity_poly.pdbx_seq_one_letter_code
_entity_poly.pdbx_strand_id
1 'polypeptide(L)' 'TCIRDYIHVVDLADAHLAALRALPRVEGCRAVNVGTGTGSSVLEVLAAAERAVGHDIPHEVVGRRA' A
#
# COMPACT_ATOMS: atom_id res chain seq x y z
N THR A 1 13.30 -3.32 10.10
CA THR A 1 13.36 -2.59 8.81
C THR A 1 12.00 -1.97 8.55
N CYS A 2 11.95 -0.74 8.03
CA CYS A 2 10.70 -0.01 7.80
C CYS A 2 10.21 -0.22 6.37
N ILE A 3 10.00 -1.47 5.97
CA ILE A 3 9.52 -1.87 4.64
C ILE A 3 8.02 -2.19 4.74
N ARG A 4 7.20 -1.65 3.83
CA ARG A 4 5.75 -1.86 3.78
C ARG A 4 5.29 -2.08 2.33
N ASP A 5 4.24 -2.88 2.17
CA ASP A 5 3.54 -3.03 0.89
C ASP A 5 2.52 -1.90 0.78
N TYR A 6 2.82 -0.89 -0.04
CA TYR A 6 1.93 0.24 -0.30
C TYR A 6 1.07 -0.08 -1.52
N ILE A 7 -0.25 -0.02 -1.35
CA ILE A 7 -1.22 -0.23 -2.42
C ILE A 7 -1.91 1.10 -2.78
N HIS A 8 -2.17 1.30 -4.07
CA HIS A 8 -2.95 2.44 -4.52
C HIS A 8 -4.41 2.32 -4.04
N VAL A 9 -5.01 3.42 -3.59
CA VAL A 9 -6.37 3.39 -3.00
C VAL A 9 -7.44 2.91 -3.98
N VAL A 10 -7.27 3.18 -5.27
CA VAL A 10 -8.19 2.71 -6.32
C VAL A 10 -8.09 1.20 -6.50
N ASP A 11 -6.88 0.62 -6.49
CA ASP A 11 -6.72 -0.84 -6.58
C ASP A 11 -7.36 -1.55 -5.39
N LEU A 12 -7.25 -0.95 -4.19
CA LEU A 12 -7.93 -1.45 -3.01
C LEU A 12 -9.46 -1.39 -3.18
N ALA A 13 -10.01 -0.31 -3.72
CA ALA A 13 -11.45 -0.21 -4.01
C ALA A 13 -11.90 -1.27 -5.04
N ASP A 14 -11.13 -1.46 -6.11
CA ASP A 14 -11.40 -2.47 -7.13
C ASP A 14 -11.35 -3.89 -6.55
N ALA A 15 -10.44 -4.16 -5.60
CA ALA A 15 -10.40 -5.43 -4.88
C ALA A 15 -11.69 -5.69 -4.09
N HIS A 16 -12.30 -4.67 -3.47
CA HIS A 16 -13.59 -4.82 -2.80
C HIS A 16 -14.71 -5.12 -3.80
N LEU A 17 -14.74 -4.44 -4.96
CA LEU A 17 -15.70 -4.73 -6.02
C LEU A 17 -15.53 -6.16 -6.56
N ALA A 18 -14.30 -6.63 -6.73
CA ALA A 18 -14.00 -8.00 -7.13
C ALA A 18 -14.48 -9.01 -6.08
N ALA A 19 -14.27 -8.72 -4.79
CA ALA A 19 -14.75 -9.57 -3.70
C ALA A 19 -16.29 -9.70 -3.70
N LEU A 20 -17.02 -8.59 -3.90
CA LEU A 20 -18.48 -8.60 -4.03
C LEU A 20 -18.95 -9.44 -5.22
N ARG A 21 -18.28 -9.34 -6.37
CA ARG A 21 -18.60 -10.15 -7.56
C ARG A 21 -18.32 -11.64 -7.35
N ALA A 22 -17.30 -11.97 -6.55
CA ALA A 22 -16.93 -13.35 -6.24
C ALA A 22 -17.81 -13.99 -5.15
N LEU A 23 -18.52 -13.17 -4.36
CA LEU A 23 -19.31 -13.60 -3.21
C LEU A 23 -20.28 -14.77 -3.48
N PRO A 24 -20.99 -14.85 -4.63
CA PRO A 24 -21.89 -15.98 -4.91
C PRO A 24 -21.19 -17.35 -5.01
N ARG A 25 -19.86 -17.36 -5.13
CA ARG A 25 -19.03 -18.58 -5.24
C ARG A 25 -18.29 -18.89 -3.93
N VAL A 26 -18.53 -18.12 -2.88
CA VAL A 26 -17.86 -18.27 -1.58
C VAL A 26 -18.88 -18.78 -0.57
N GLU A 27 -18.60 -19.95 0.01
CA GLU A 27 -19.34 -20.44 1.17
C GLU A 27 -18.71 -19.86 2.44
N GLY A 28 -19.54 -19.26 3.30
CA GLY A 28 -19.07 -18.65 4.55
C GLY A 28 -18.19 -17.42 4.33
N CYS A 29 -17.08 -17.35 5.06
CA CYS A 29 -16.15 -16.22 5.01
C CYS A 29 -14.82 -16.64 4.39
N ARG A 30 -14.31 -15.85 3.44
CA ARG A 30 -12.98 -16.01 2.87
C ARG A 30 -12.13 -14.79 3.16
N ALA A 31 -11.13 -14.95 4.01
CA ALA A 31 -10.09 -13.96 4.20
C ALA A 31 -9.09 -13.98 3.03
N VAL A 32 -8.71 -12.80 2.53
CA VAL A 32 -7.72 -12.64 1.46
C VAL A 32 -6.79 -11.47 1.77
N ASN A 33 -5.55 -11.57 1.31
CA ASN A 33 -4.62 -10.44 1.32
C ASN A 33 -4.87 -9.57 0.08
N VAL A 34 -4.84 -8.26 0.26
CA VAL A 34 -4.90 -7.28 -0.83
C VAL A 34 -3.68 -6.38 -0.68
N GLY A 35 -2.77 -6.45 -1.66
CA GLY A 35 -1.49 -5.77 -1.67
C GLY A 35 -0.80 -5.95 -3.01
N THR A 36 0.32 -5.28 -3.22
CA THR A 36 1.11 -5.41 -4.46
C THR A 36 2.06 -6.62 -4.41
N GLY A 37 2.31 -7.17 -3.22
CA GLY A 37 3.30 -8.20 -2.97
C GLY A 37 4.74 -7.68 -3.01
N THR A 38 4.94 -6.37 -3.23
CA THR A 38 6.25 -5.73 -3.31
C THR A 38 6.42 -4.76 -2.14
N GLY A 39 7.49 -4.92 -1.37
CA GLY A 39 7.80 -4.02 -0.28
C GLY A 39 8.54 -2.77 -0.74
N SER A 40 8.25 -1.63 -0.12
CA SER A 40 9.02 -0.39 -0.26
C SER A 40 9.40 0.18 1.10
N SER A 41 10.61 0.72 1.19
CA SER A 41 11.12 1.48 2.32
C SER A 41 10.55 2.90 2.36
N VAL A 42 10.69 3.57 3.51
CA VAL A 42 10.30 4.99 3.66
C VAL A 42 11.05 5.88 2.67
N LEU A 43 12.34 5.63 2.42
CA LEU A 43 13.16 6.45 1.51
C LEU A 43 12.76 6.25 0.04
N GLU A 44 12.38 5.04 -0.36
CA GLU A 44 11.87 4.79 -1.72
C GLU A 44 10.55 5.51 -1.97
N VAL A 45 9.64 5.51 -0.99
CA VAL A 45 8.37 6.23 -1.07
C VAL A 45 8.58 7.74 -1.09
N LEU A 46 9.48 8.26 -0.26
CA LEU A 46 9.85 9.68 -0.26
C LEU A 46 10.37 10.11 -1.64
N ALA A 47 11.33 9.38 -2.19
CA ALA A 47 11.88 9.68 -3.51
C ALA A 47 10.81 9.60 -4.62
N ALA A 48 9.85 8.67 -4.51
CA ALA A 48 8.73 8.61 -5.44
C ALA A 48 7.80 9.82 -5.32
N ALA A 49 7.52 10.27 -4.09
CA ALA A 49 6.72 11.45 -3.83
C ALA A 49 7.38 12.73 -4.36
N GLU A 50 8.68 12.92 -4.11
CA GLU A 50 9.47 14.05 -4.63
C GLU A 50 9.43 14.13 -6.16
N ARG A 51 9.59 12.99 -6.84
CA ARG A 51 9.44 12.92 -8.30
C ARG A 51 8.04 13.28 -8.77
N ALA A 52 7.01 12.91 -8.02
CA ALA A 52 5.61 13.19 -8.38
C ALA A 52 5.25 14.68 -8.17
N VAL A 53 5.76 15.31 -7.11
CA VAL A 53 5.50 16.73 -6.81
C VAL A 53 6.47 17.69 -7.51
N GLY A 54 7.61 17.18 -8.00
CA GLY A 54 8.61 17.95 -8.76
C GLY A 54 9.55 18.80 -7.91
N HIS A 55 9.62 18.56 -6.59
CA HIS A 55 10.54 19.24 -5.68
C HIS A 55 10.86 18.35 -4.47
N ASP A 56 11.93 18.70 -3.75
CA ASP A 56 12.34 17.98 -2.53
C ASP A 56 11.29 18.14 -1.42
N ILE A 57 11.12 17.09 -0.61
CA ILE A 57 10.20 17.08 0.54
C ILE A 57 11.05 17.11 1.82
N PRO A 58 11.00 18.21 2.61
CA PRO A 58 11.77 18.32 3.84
C PRO A 58 11.46 17.19 4.83
N HIS A 59 12.50 16.54 5.33
CA HIS A 59 12.39 15.45 6.29
C HIS A 59 13.61 15.39 7.21
N GLU A 60 13.46 14.74 8.36
CA GLU A 60 14.54 14.46 9.31
C GLU A 60 14.55 12.97 9.66
N VAL A 61 15.73 12.37 9.71
CA VAL A 61 15.90 11.00 10.19
C VAL A 61 16.01 11.02 11.71
N VAL A 62 14.95 10.58 12.38
CA VAL A 62 14.87 10.49 13.84
C VAL A 62 15.13 9.08 14.37
N GLY A 63 15.27 8.94 15.68
CA GLY A 63 15.39 7.66 16.37
C GLY A 63 14.21 6.71 16.13
N ARG A 64 14.38 5.43 16.48
CA ARG A 64 13.31 4.44 16.34
C ARG A 64 12.12 4.79 17.22
N ARG A 65 10.90 4.56 16.70
CA ARG A 65 9.67 4.63 17.51
C ARG A 65 9.75 3.56 18.62
N ALA A 66 9.37 3.95 19.85
CA ALA A 66 9.29 3.07 21.02
C ALA A 66 8.20 2.02 20.87
#